data_AF-A0AAV4FAF4-F1
#
_entry.id   AF-A0AAV4FAF4-F1
#
_cell.length_a   1.000
_cell.length_b   1.000
_cell.length_c   1.000
_cell.angle_alpha   90.00
_cell.angle_beta   90.00
_cell.angle_gamma   90.00
#
_symmetry.space_group_name_H-M   'P 1'
#
loop_
_entity.id
_entity.type
_entity.pdbx_description
1 polymer ?
#
loop_
_entity_poly.entity_id
_entity_poly.type
_entity_poly.pdbx_seq_one_letter_code
_entity_poly.pdbx_strand_id
1 'polypeptide(L)'
;MLDLVEHAIVVFVFLVLFGIYLRAGTRELMRVVVIATKQIPGVSGLVATALKSEAASFVKTTKLASANHGGDSKVAMVTMPKTENTGHSPEHDKLVKTFQRSFLHENALNPMVYPSLRRMETEVVSMTSAMLHGDTSCAGFLTSGGTESLLMAVKTYRDRARKLAPWIAKPEIVSLWVEFYTHVVRF
;
A
#
# COMPACT_ATOMS: atom_id res chain seq x y z
N MET A 1 -5.89 -7.42 -55.29
CA MET A 1 -6.22 -6.19 -54.53
C MET A 1 -5.98 -6.34 -53.02
N LEU A 2 -6.05 -7.54 -52.43
CA LEU A 2 -5.68 -7.75 -51.02
C LEU A 2 -4.19 -7.51 -50.73
N ASP A 3 -3.28 -7.94 -51.61
CA ASP A 3 -1.83 -7.83 -51.33
C ASP A 3 -1.33 -6.39 -51.19
N LEU A 4 -1.85 -5.45 -51.99
CA LEU A 4 -1.41 -4.04 -51.93
C LEU A 4 -1.83 -3.38 -50.61
N VAL A 5 -3.01 -3.73 -50.10
CA VAL A 5 -3.54 -3.22 -48.84
C VAL A 5 -2.77 -3.80 -47.66
N GLU A 6 -2.46 -5.10 -47.69
CA GLU A 6 -1.63 -5.73 -46.65
C GLU A 6 -0.23 -5.12 -46.59
N HIS A 7 0.43 -4.92 -47.73
CA HIS A 7 1.74 -4.29 -47.78
C HIS A 7 1.70 -2.84 -47.27
N ALA A 8 0.66 -2.07 -47.60
CA ALA A 8 0.49 -0.72 -47.10
C ALA A 8 0.32 -0.67 -45.57
N ILE A 9 -0.44 -1.61 -45.00
CA ILE A 9 -0.65 -1.71 -43.55
C ILE A 9 0.66 -2.10 -42.84
N VAL A 10 1.40 -3.07 -43.35
CA VAL A 10 2.67 -3.51 -42.75
C VAL A 10 3.71 -2.38 -42.76
N VAL A 11 3.82 -1.64 -43.87
CA VAL A 11 4.73 -0.49 -43.97
C VAL A 11 4.33 0.61 -43.00
N PHE A 12 3.03 0.90 -42.87
CA PHE A 12 2.55 1.91 -41.93
C PHE A 12 2.84 1.54 -40.47
N VAL A 13 2.58 0.29 -40.08
CA VAL A 13 2.89 -0.22 -38.74
C VAL A 13 4.39 -0.15 -38.45
N PHE A 14 5.22 -0.50 -39.44
CA PHE A 14 6.68 -0.44 -39.31
C PHE A 14 7.18 1.00 -39.11
N LEU A 15 6.64 1.97 -39.86
CA LEU A 15 7.00 3.38 -39.70
C LEU A 15 6.61 3.94 -38.32
N VAL A 16 5.45 3.54 -37.78
CA VAL A 16 5.01 3.94 -36.44
C VAL A 16 5.93 3.35 -35.37
N LEU A 17 6.25 2.05 -35.45
CA LEU A 17 7.17 1.40 -34.52
C LEU A 17 8.58 1.99 -34.61
N PHE A 18 9.06 2.26 -35.82
CA PHE A 18 10.36 2.89 -36.04
C PHE A 18 10.41 4.34 -35.52
N GLY A 19 9.31 5.08 -35.63
CA GLY A 19 9.17 6.41 -35.03
C GLY A 19 9.23 6.38 -33.50
N ILE A 20 8.59 5.39 -32.87
CA ILE A 20 8.65 5.18 -31.42
C ILE A 20 10.07 4.78 -30.99
N TYR A 21 10.73 3.92 -31.77
CA TYR A 21 12.12 3.51 -31.54
C TYR A 21 13.08 4.71 -31.51
N LEU A 22 13.00 5.58 -32.51
CA LEU A 22 13.89 6.74 -32.62
C LEU A 22 13.63 7.80 -31.54
N ARG A 23 12.38 7.94 -31.07
CA ARG A 23 12.01 8.99 -30.12
C ARG A 23 12.14 8.58 -28.66
N ALA A 24 11.84 7.31 -28.34
CA ALA A 24 11.71 6.84 -26.96
C ALA A 24 12.66 5.68 -26.60
N GLY A 25 13.45 5.21 -27.56
CA GLY A 25 14.45 4.16 -27.36
C GLY A 25 13.86 2.74 -27.28
N THR A 26 14.76 1.75 -27.18
CA THR A 26 14.44 0.31 -27.22
C THR A 26 13.47 -0.14 -26.13
N ARG A 27 13.48 0.51 -24.96
CA ARG A 27 12.66 0.11 -23.80
C ARG A 27 11.16 0.39 -24.01
N GLU A 28 10.81 1.51 -24.61
CA GLU A 28 9.40 1.86 -24.86
C GLU A 28 8.83 1.10 -26.06
N LEU A 29 9.66 0.81 -27.08
CA LEU A 29 9.26 -0.09 -28.17
C LEU A 29 8.88 -1.48 -27.63
N MET A 30 9.67 -2.04 -26.71
CA MET A 30 9.35 -3.32 -26.08
C MET A 30 8.04 -3.28 -25.28
N ARG A 31 7.73 -2.17 -24.59
CA ARG A 31 6.45 -2.01 -23.88
C ARG A 31 5.26 -2.00 -24.83
N VAL A 32 5.34 -1.24 -25.92
CA VAL A 32 4.25 -1.16 -26.91
C VAL A 32 4.04 -2.51 -27.61
N VAL A 33 5.12 -3.20 -27.99
CA VAL A 33 5.06 -4.54 -28.60
C VAL A 33 4.47 -5.56 -27.63
N VAL A 34 4.83 -5.53 -26.34
CA VAL A 34 4.27 -6.41 -25.31
C VAL A 34 2.78 -6.13 -25.08
N ILE A 35 2.36 -4.86 -25.07
CA ILE A 35 0.93 -4.49 -24.93
C ILE A 35 0.13 -4.92 -26.16
N ALA A 36 0.69 -4.77 -27.37
CA ALA A 36 0.04 -5.17 -28.63
C ALA A 36 -0.10 -6.70 -28.74
N THR A 37 0.93 -7.46 -28.36
CA THR A 37 0.88 -8.93 -28.35
C THR A 37 -0.07 -9.50 -27.28
N LYS A 38 -0.39 -8.72 -26.24
CA LYS A 38 -1.36 -9.09 -25.20
C LYS A 38 -2.81 -9.14 -25.70
N GLN A 39 -3.12 -8.50 -26.83
CA GLN A 39 -4.47 -8.47 -27.44
C GLN A 39 -4.73 -9.66 -28.39
N ILE A 40 -3.74 -10.55 -28.62
CA ILE A 40 -3.89 -11.69 -29.52
C ILE A 40 -4.51 -12.87 -28.77
N PRO A 41 -5.69 -13.38 -29.18
CA PRO A 41 -6.29 -14.58 -28.58
C PRO A 41 -5.39 -15.79 -28.82
N GLY A 42 -4.88 -16.41 -27.74
CA GLY A 42 -3.99 -17.57 -27.77
C GLY A 42 -2.60 -17.36 -27.14
N VAL A 43 -2.21 -16.12 -26.83
CA VAL A 43 -0.88 -15.80 -26.28
C VAL A 43 -0.87 -15.75 -24.74
N SER A 44 -2.01 -16.01 -24.08
CA SER A 44 -2.13 -16.07 -22.62
C SER A 44 -1.17 -17.08 -21.98
N GLY A 45 -0.87 -18.20 -22.65
CA GLY A 45 0.15 -19.16 -22.23
C GLY A 45 1.58 -18.61 -22.31
N LEU A 46 1.91 -17.88 -23.38
CA LEU A 46 3.24 -17.28 -23.55
C LEU A 46 3.45 -16.12 -22.57
N VAL A 47 2.42 -15.29 -22.36
CA VAL A 47 2.42 -14.19 -21.37
C VAL A 47 2.50 -14.75 -19.95
N ALA A 48 1.79 -15.83 -19.63
CA ALA A 48 1.91 -16.50 -18.34
C ALA A 48 3.30 -17.10 -18.14
N THR A 49 3.93 -17.63 -19.19
CA THR A 49 5.29 -18.21 -19.12
C THR A 49 6.34 -17.10 -19.00
N ALA A 50 6.18 -16.00 -19.73
CA ALA A 50 7.01 -14.81 -19.62
C ALA A 50 6.88 -14.17 -18.24
N LEU A 51 5.65 -13.97 -17.73
CA LEU A 51 5.38 -13.48 -16.36
C LEU A 51 5.94 -14.43 -15.31
N LYS A 52 5.81 -15.76 -15.49
CA LYS A 52 6.45 -16.73 -14.59
C LYS A 52 7.97 -16.64 -14.64
N SER A 53 8.56 -16.42 -15.82
CA SER A 53 10.01 -16.26 -15.98
C SER A 53 10.52 -14.95 -15.40
N GLU A 54 9.76 -13.86 -15.53
CA GLU A 54 10.08 -12.57 -14.91
C GLU A 54 9.87 -12.61 -13.41
N ALA A 55 8.79 -13.21 -12.91
CA ALA A 55 8.56 -13.40 -11.49
C ALA A 55 9.64 -14.30 -10.87
N ALA A 56 10.05 -15.38 -11.56
CA ALA A 56 11.14 -16.24 -11.14
C ALA A 56 12.49 -15.49 -11.14
N SER A 57 12.75 -14.67 -12.17
CA SER A 57 13.93 -13.79 -12.23
C SER A 57 13.92 -12.75 -11.11
N PHE A 58 12.77 -12.18 -10.80
CA PHE A 58 12.57 -11.20 -9.73
C PHE A 58 12.80 -11.83 -8.35
N VAL A 59 12.29 -13.05 -8.12
CA VAL A 59 12.55 -13.85 -6.91
C VAL A 59 14.03 -14.24 -6.80
N LYS A 60 14.70 -14.49 -7.93
CA LYS A 60 16.13 -14.86 -7.99
C LYS A 60 17.07 -13.67 -7.76
N THR A 61 16.66 -12.47 -8.15
CA THR A 61 17.42 -11.22 -7.99
C THR A 61 17.15 -10.51 -6.66
N THR A 62 16.01 -10.78 -6.00
CA THR A 62 15.83 -10.43 -4.59
C THR A 62 16.55 -11.43 -3.69
N LYS A 63 17.00 -10.97 -2.50
CA LYS A 63 17.63 -11.80 -1.45
C LYS A 63 16.78 -12.97 -0.93
N LEU A 64 15.64 -13.28 -1.58
CA LEU A 64 14.76 -14.39 -1.25
C LEU A 64 15.29 -15.73 -1.80
N ALA A 65 15.97 -15.74 -2.96
CA ALA A 65 16.47 -16.98 -3.56
C ALA A 65 17.78 -17.52 -2.96
N SER A 66 18.57 -16.67 -2.28
CA SER A 66 19.80 -17.11 -1.60
C SER A 66 19.53 -17.97 -0.35
N ALA A 67 18.27 -18.14 0.04
CA ALA A 67 17.89 -18.84 1.26
C ALA A 67 17.30 -20.24 1.02
N ASN A 68 17.32 -20.75 -0.22
CA ASN A 68 16.66 -22.00 -0.61
C ASN A 68 17.62 -23.08 -1.16
N HIS A 69 18.81 -23.23 -0.55
CA HIS A 69 19.63 -24.43 -0.72
C HIS A 69 19.89 -25.08 0.64
N GLY A 70 19.07 -26.08 0.95
CA GLY A 70 19.14 -26.90 2.15
C GLY A 70 17.74 -27.30 2.58
N GLY A 71 17.46 -28.60 2.59
CA GLY A 71 16.21 -29.17 3.07
C GLY A 71 15.83 -28.68 4.47
N ASP A 72 14.53 -28.79 4.75
CA ASP A 72 13.74 -28.22 5.83
C ASP A 72 13.17 -26.83 5.52
N SER A 73 11.86 -26.85 5.25
CA SER A 73 10.98 -25.73 4.95
C SER A 73 11.06 -24.60 5.99
N LYS A 74 12.07 -23.75 5.87
CA LYS A 74 12.09 -22.37 6.36
C LYS A 74 12.03 -21.48 5.14
N VAL A 75 10.80 -21.14 4.72
CA VAL A 75 10.58 -19.97 3.86
C VAL A 75 11.43 -18.87 4.44
N ALA A 76 12.40 -18.39 3.66
CA ALA A 76 13.27 -17.29 4.03
C ALA A 76 12.40 -16.18 4.59
N MET A 77 12.35 -16.07 5.91
CA MET A 77 11.87 -14.87 6.53
C MET A 77 12.78 -13.81 5.93
N VAL A 78 12.21 -12.94 5.08
CA VAL A 78 12.64 -11.55 5.05
C VAL A 78 12.96 -11.26 6.49
N THR A 79 14.24 -11.03 6.82
CA THR A 79 14.65 -10.81 8.21
C THR A 79 13.76 -9.69 8.69
N MET A 80 12.70 -10.07 9.40
CA MET A 80 11.74 -9.11 9.89
C MET A 80 12.61 -8.22 10.75
N PRO A 81 12.58 -6.89 10.56
CA PRO A 81 13.31 -5.99 11.45
C PRO A 81 13.04 -6.49 12.85
N LYS A 82 14.11 -6.79 13.63
CA LYS A 82 14.05 -7.55 14.90
C LYS A 82 12.66 -7.34 15.48
N THR A 83 11.79 -8.35 15.39
CA THR A 83 10.44 -8.22 15.93
C THR A 83 10.66 -7.76 17.34
N GLU A 84 10.25 -6.53 17.63
CA GLU A 84 10.29 -6.00 18.98
C GLU A 84 9.75 -7.10 19.88
N ASN A 85 10.39 -7.38 21.00
CA ASN A 85 9.98 -8.50 21.84
C ASN A 85 8.62 -8.15 22.44
N THR A 86 7.56 -8.41 21.68
CA THR A 86 6.18 -8.03 21.97
C THR A 86 5.59 -8.85 23.11
N GLY A 87 6.33 -9.87 23.60
CA GLY A 87 5.89 -10.74 24.69
C GLY A 87 4.76 -11.70 24.32
N HIS A 88 4.37 -11.78 23.04
CA HIS A 88 3.27 -12.62 22.59
C HIS A 88 3.68 -14.08 22.35
N SER A 89 2.74 -15.00 22.60
CA SER A 89 2.88 -16.43 22.30
C SER A 89 2.93 -16.69 20.78
N PRO A 90 3.69 -17.70 20.30
CA PRO A 90 3.65 -18.12 18.90
C PRO A 90 2.25 -18.50 18.39
N GLU A 91 1.36 -18.95 19.27
CA GLU A 91 -0.03 -19.26 18.92
C GLU A 91 -0.84 -18.00 18.63
N HIS A 92 -0.60 -16.92 19.39
CA HIS A 92 -1.21 -15.62 19.15
C HIS A 92 -0.81 -15.07 17.77
N ASP A 93 0.47 -15.13 17.43
CA ASP A 93 0.96 -14.69 16.11
C ASP A 93 0.33 -15.47 14.96
N LYS A 94 0.14 -16.78 15.15
CA LYS A 94 -0.54 -17.63 14.17
C LYS A 94 -2.00 -17.23 13.99
N LEU A 95 -2.68 -16.93 15.09
CA LEU A 95 -4.07 -16.47 15.09
C LEU A 95 -4.21 -15.15 14.32
N VAL A 96 -3.40 -14.14 14.66
CA VAL A 96 -3.42 -12.81 14.01
C VAL A 96 -3.17 -12.94 12.50
N LYS A 97 -2.15 -13.71 12.09
CA LYS A 97 -1.86 -13.96 10.68
C LYS A 97 -3.01 -14.64 9.95
N THR A 98 -3.75 -15.51 10.62
CA THR A 98 -4.89 -16.22 10.01
C THR A 98 -6.02 -15.25 9.73
N PHE A 99 -6.39 -14.41 10.71
CA PHE A 99 -7.41 -13.38 10.51
C PHE A 99 -7.02 -12.33 9.48
N GLN A 100 -5.77 -11.83 9.50
CA GLN A 100 -5.31 -10.86 8.52
C GLN A 100 -5.45 -11.37 7.07
N ARG A 101 -5.24 -12.67 6.84
CA ARG A 101 -5.41 -13.27 5.50
C ARG A 101 -6.88 -13.33 5.06
N SER A 102 -7.81 -13.52 5.99
CA SER A 102 -9.24 -13.51 5.67
C SER A 102 -9.74 -12.15 5.18
N PHE A 103 -9.09 -11.06 5.61
CA PHE A 103 -9.47 -9.68 5.29
C PHE A 103 -8.57 -9.00 4.26
N LEU A 104 -7.67 -9.74 3.60
CA LEU A 104 -6.63 -9.19 2.71
C LEU A 104 -7.18 -8.35 1.54
N HIS A 105 -8.39 -8.66 1.08
CA HIS A 105 -9.03 -7.99 -0.06
C HIS A 105 -10.04 -6.93 0.37
N GLU A 106 -10.32 -6.79 1.67
CA GLU A 106 -11.24 -5.77 2.17
C GLU A 106 -10.57 -4.39 2.17
N ASN A 107 -11.36 -3.36 1.90
CA ASN A 107 -10.90 -1.98 1.84
C ASN A 107 -11.91 -1.06 2.54
N ALA A 108 -11.47 -0.39 3.62
CA ALA A 108 -12.29 0.49 4.45
C ALA A 108 -12.83 1.74 3.70
N LEU A 109 -12.32 2.05 2.50
CA LEU A 109 -12.76 3.21 1.73
C LEU A 109 -14.25 3.17 1.38
N ASN A 110 -14.82 1.98 1.15
CA ASN A 110 -16.26 1.84 0.90
C ASN A 110 -16.93 0.97 1.99
N PRO A 111 -17.44 1.60 3.06
CA PRO A 111 -17.99 0.88 4.19
C PRO A 111 -19.36 0.24 3.92
N MET A 112 -19.96 0.48 2.74
CA MET A 112 -21.17 -0.24 2.30
C MET A 112 -20.84 -1.61 1.69
N VAL A 113 -19.63 -1.79 1.18
CA VAL A 113 -19.19 -3.05 0.56
C VAL A 113 -18.69 -4.04 1.61
N TYR A 114 -18.15 -3.55 2.74
CA TYR A 114 -17.61 -4.39 3.82
C TYR A 114 -18.22 -4.03 5.19
N PRO A 115 -19.47 -4.46 5.49
CA PRO A 115 -20.13 -4.19 6.77
C PRO A 115 -19.39 -4.79 7.97
N SER A 116 -18.73 -5.94 7.78
CA SER A 116 -17.85 -6.60 8.76
C SER A 116 -16.75 -5.65 9.24
N LEU A 117 -16.06 -5.01 8.31
CA LEU A 117 -14.96 -4.10 8.60
C LEU A 117 -15.44 -2.87 9.39
N ARG A 118 -16.52 -2.23 8.96
CA ARG A 118 -17.14 -1.11 9.69
C ARG A 118 -17.46 -1.49 11.14
N ARG A 119 -18.02 -2.69 11.33
CA ARG A 119 -18.37 -3.18 12.67
C ARG A 119 -17.13 -3.38 13.54
N MET A 120 -16.10 -4.04 13.01
CA MET A 120 -14.83 -4.23 13.72
C MET A 120 -14.21 -2.89 14.12
N GLU A 121 -14.18 -1.90 13.22
CA GLU A 121 -13.66 -0.57 13.50
C GLU A 121 -14.45 0.12 14.64
N THR A 122 -15.78 0.04 14.59
CA THR A 122 -16.65 0.64 15.62
C THR A 122 -16.45 -0.03 16.99
N GLU A 123 -16.36 -1.36 17.02
CA GLU A 123 -16.16 -2.12 18.25
C GLU A 123 -14.79 -1.83 18.88
N VAL A 124 -13.72 -1.74 18.08
CA VAL A 124 -12.38 -1.39 18.57
C VAL A 124 -12.36 0.01 19.19
N VAL A 125 -12.99 1.00 18.54
CA VAL A 125 -13.12 2.36 19.10
C VAL A 125 -13.92 2.34 20.40
N SER A 126 -15.04 1.61 20.44
CA SER A 126 -15.89 1.51 21.63
C SER A 126 -15.16 0.86 22.81
N MET A 127 -14.42 -0.23 22.57
CA MET A 127 -13.63 -0.91 23.61
C MET A 127 -12.51 0.01 24.13
N THR A 128 -11.83 0.73 23.23
CA THR A 128 -10.77 1.67 23.61
C THR A 128 -11.33 2.84 24.42
N SER A 129 -12.48 3.40 24.02
CA SER A 129 -13.18 4.45 24.76
C SER A 129 -13.54 3.97 26.17
N ALA A 130 -14.13 2.78 26.30
CA ALA A 130 -14.45 2.20 27.60
C ALA A 130 -13.21 1.99 28.48
N MET A 131 -12.11 1.50 27.91
CA MET A 131 -10.83 1.29 28.62
C MET A 131 -10.22 2.60 29.14
N LEU A 132 -10.47 3.72 28.45
CA LEU A 132 -10.00 5.05 28.82
C LEU A 132 -11.05 5.87 29.58
N HIS A 133 -12.12 5.23 30.07
CA HIS A 133 -13.21 5.86 30.83
C HIS A 133 -13.93 6.98 30.05
N GLY A 134 -14.08 6.82 28.74
CA GLY A 134 -14.87 7.73 27.90
C GLY A 134 -16.35 7.73 28.26
N ASP A 135 -17.00 8.88 28.12
CA ASP A 135 -18.44 9.04 28.30
C ASP A 135 -19.22 8.79 26.99
N THR A 136 -20.55 8.99 27.03
CA THR A 136 -21.42 8.82 25.84
C THR A 136 -21.16 9.86 24.74
N SER A 137 -20.41 10.92 25.03
CA SER A 137 -20.03 11.94 24.04
C SER A 137 -18.71 11.61 23.34
N CYS A 138 -17.95 10.63 23.86
CA CYS A 138 -16.69 10.18 23.29
C CYS A 138 -16.92 9.51 21.92
N ALA A 139 -16.18 9.97 20.92
CA ALA A 139 -16.19 9.40 19.58
C ALA A 139 -14.76 9.37 19.01
N GLY A 140 -14.51 8.47 18.06
CA GLY A 140 -13.20 8.29 17.45
C GLY A 140 -13.27 7.46 16.17
N PHE A 141 -12.10 7.24 15.56
CA PHE A 141 -11.92 6.43 14.36
C PHE A 141 -10.53 5.78 14.38
N LEU A 142 -10.33 4.69 13.64
CA LEU A 142 -9.03 4.04 13.55
C LEU A 142 -8.08 4.82 12.64
N THR A 143 -6.79 4.77 12.97
CA THR A 143 -5.69 5.34 12.19
C THR A 143 -4.63 4.28 11.93
N SER A 144 -3.76 4.49 10.95
CA SER A 144 -2.65 3.59 10.62
C SER A 144 -1.63 3.40 11.74
N GLY A 145 -1.53 4.36 12.68
CA GLY A 145 -0.68 4.27 13.85
C GLY A 145 -0.63 5.59 14.63
N GLY A 146 0.16 5.61 15.71
CA GLY A 146 0.21 6.74 16.64
C GLY A 146 0.56 8.08 16.01
N THR A 147 1.45 8.11 15.02
CA THR A 147 1.81 9.34 14.29
C THR A 147 0.60 9.97 13.61
N GLU A 148 -0.21 9.17 12.92
CA GLU A 148 -1.42 9.66 12.28
C GLU A 148 -2.45 10.10 13.32
N SER A 149 -2.60 9.36 14.43
CA SER A 149 -3.49 9.77 15.53
C SER A 149 -3.13 11.15 16.08
N LEU A 150 -1.83 11.42 16.31
CA LEU A 150 -1.34 12.71 16.80
C LEU A 150 -1.58 13.83 15.77
N LEU A 151 -1.27 13.58 14.50
CA LEU A 151 -1.52 14.55 13.42
C LEU A 151 -3.00 14.90 13.28
N MET A 152 -3.89 13.90 13.39
CA MET A 152 -5.33 14.10 13.33
C MET A 152 -5.86 14.89 14.53
N ALA A 153 -5.34 14.65 15.74
CA ALA A 153 -5.67 15.45 16.92
C ALA A 153 -5.27 16.91 16.73
N VAL A 154 -4.01 17.18 16.33
CA VAL A 154 -3.50 18.53 16.06
C VAL A 154 -4.33 19.24 14.99
N LYS A 155 -4.58 18.58 13.85
CA LYS A 155 -5.41 19.12 12.78
C LYS A 155 -6.81 19.49 13.29
N THR A 156 -7.41 18.62 14.09
CA THR A 156 -8.76 18.84 14.64
C THR A 156 -8.80 20.06 15.56
N TYR A 157 -7.83 20.19 16.48
CA TYR A 157 -7.74 21.37 17.35
C TYR A 157 -7.47 22.66 16.58
N ARG A 158 -6.58 22.62 15.59
CA ARG A 158 -6.30 23.77 14.70
C ARG A 158 -7.55 24.22 13.95
N ASP A 159 -8.25 23.28 13.32
CA ASP A 159 -9.45 23.58 12.53
C ASP A 159 -10.61 24.05 13.44
N ARG A 160 -10.71 23.51 14.66
CA ARG A 160 -11.66 23.97 15.69
C ARG A 160 -11.34 25.39 16.17
N ALA A 161 -10.07 25.70 16.44
CA ALA A 161 -9.64 27.04 16.85
C ALA A 161 -9.94 28.08 15.77
N ARG A 162 -9.70 27.76 14.49
CA ARG A 162 -10.04 28.64 13.37
C ARG A 162 -11.55 28.98 13.31
N LYS A 163 -12.42 28.05 13.71
CA LYS A 163 -13.88 28.24 13.74
C LYS A 163 -14.35 29.02 14.97
N LEU A 164 -13.81 28.72 16.15
CA LEU A 164 -14.30 29.26 17.42
C LEU A 164 -13.58 30.54 17.86
N ALA A 165 -12.33 30.73 17.43
CA ALA A 165 -11.48 31.86 17.78
C ALA A 165 -10.74 32.38 16.52
N PRO A 166 -11.47 32.95 15.54
CA PRO A 166 -10.90 33.37 14.26
C PRO A 166 -9.83 34.47 14.37
N TRP A 167 -9.75 35.17 15.50
CA TRP A 167 -8.69 36.14 15.79
C TRP A 167 -7.32 35.49 16.06
N ILE A 168 -7.27 34.17 16.30
CA ILE A 168 -6.01 33.42 16.44
C ILE A 168 -5.46 33.11 15.05
N ALA A 169 -4.67 34.03 14.51
CA ALA A 169 -4.07 33.90 13.17
C ALA A 169 -2.96 32.85 13.09
N LYS A 170 -2.26 32.58 14.20
CA LYS A 170 -1.10 31.68 14.28
C LYS A 170 -1.28 30.72 15.46
N PRO A 171 -1.91 29.55 15.27
CA PRO A 171 -2.05 28.56 16.33
C PRO A 171 -0.69 27.93 16.66
N GLU A 172 -0.45 27.68 17.95
CA GLU A 172 0.81 27.17 18.46
C GLU A 172 0.58 25.88 19.26
N ILE A 173 1.54 24.95 19.23
CA ILE A 173 1.58 23.78 20.11
C ILE A 173 2.66 23.99 21.17
N VAL A 174 2.29 23.73 22.42
CA VAL A 174 3.21 23.70 23.55
C VAL A 174 3.64 22.25 23.77
N SER A 175 4.90 21.94 23.51
CA SER A 175 5.48 20.61 23.78
C SER A 175 6.40 20.66 24.98
N LEU A 176 6.24 19.69 25.89
CA LEU A 176 7.17 19.48 27.00
C LEU A 176 8.36 18.67 26.50
N TRP A 177 9.56 19.25 26.59
CA TRP A 177 10.81 18.55 26.36
C TRP A 177 11.44 18.18 27.71
N VAL A 178 12.10 17.01 27.78
CA VAL A 178 12.57 16.41 29.04
C VAL A 178 13.72 17.21 29.69
N GLU A 179 14.37 18.13 28.96
CA GLU A 179 15.30 19.11 29.52
C GLU A 179 14.74 20.54 29.39
N PHE A 180 14.11 21.03 30.46
CA PHE A 180 13.91 22.43 30.91
C PHE A 180 13.58 23.60 29.94
N TYR A 181 13.31 23.38 28.65
CA TYR A 181 12.82 24.43 27.75
C TYR A 181 11.48 24.06 27.11
N THR A 182 10.48 24.91 27.32
CA THR A 182 9.20 24.84 26.60
C THR A 182 9.45 25.29 25.16
N HIS A 183 9.35 24.36 24.21
CA HIS A 183 9.38 24.68 22.79
C HIS A 183 7.98 24.95 22.26
N VAL A 184 7.84 26.07 21.57
CA VAL A 184 6.59 26.48 20.92
C VAL A 184 6.73 26.21 19.42
N VAL A 185 5.97 25.24 18.91
CA VAL A 185 5.92 24.92 17.48
C VAL A 185 4.77 25.71 16.85
N ARG A 186 5.08 26.48 15.81
CA ARG A 186 4.13 27.33 15.07
C ARG A 186 3.68 26.63 13.78
N PHE A 187 2.38 26.71 13.45
CA PHE A 187 1.78 26.13 12.25
C PHE A 187 1.20 27.20 11.31
#